data_AF-I0JY38-F1
#
_entry.id   AF-I0JY38-F1
#
_cell.length_a   1.000
_cell.length_b   1.000
_cell.length_c   1.000
_cell.angle_alpha   90.00
_cell.angle_beta   90.00
_cell.angle_gamma   90.00
#
_symmetry.space_group_name_H-M   'P 1'
#
loop_
_entity.id
_entity.type
_entity.pdbx_description
1 polymer ?
#
loop_
_entity_poly.entity_id
_entity_poly.type
_entity_poly.pdbx_seq_one_letter_code
_entity_poly.pdbx_strand_id
1 'polypeptide(L)'
;MIKDGLNLLREAFFLFLYQRPLYFWLTLLFSFFLAGFCWWLASHYTQLWNRTFKVKLVHHFFCGIASLMTFIFVSTFFCLGFTKTAGRDQINRWGYELVRNEEWENRTFEQARRAVWNLGIEPAYEWTNPHIIPTTTYQSRLTVATIYVSNATKSFLSMHPFLGKILDLNITKAETLAKKDMDAYFALGGTTYDDRRAIGLISSYLIWSLDQQTPRLSFLFRVLLVVLFLFTQSIPFTLIGIAAYRDIKIQT
;
A
#
# COMPACT_ATOMS: atom_id res chain seq x y z
N MET A 1 -3.61 3.66 8.92
CA MET A 1 -3.90 2.59 7.95
C MET A 1 -4.62 3.11 6.70
N ILE A 2 -5.82 3.71 6.80
CA ILE A 2 -6.58 4.20 5.61
C ILE A 2 -5.79 5.27 4.82
N LYS A 3 -5.20 6.25 5.50
CA LYS A 3 -4.39 7.31 4.86
C LYS A 3 -3.24 6.77 4.00
N ASP A 4 -2.57 5.72 4.48
CA ASP A 4 -1.46 5.07 3.79
C ASP A 4 -1.93 4.34 2.51
N GLY A 5 -3.06 3.61 2.61
CA GLY A 5 -3.70 3.01 1.42
C GLY A 5 -4.17 4.04 0.38
N LEU A 6 -4.72 5.18 0.82
CA LEU A 6 -5.09 6.28 -0.08
C LEU A 6 -3.87 6.93 -0.73
N ASN A 7 -2.77 7.10 0.00
CA ASN A 7 -1.52 7.59 -0.56
C ASN A 7 -0.97 6.65 -1.64
N LEU A 8 -1.04 5.33 -1.41
CA LEU A 8 -0.66 4.32 -2.40
C LEU A 8 -1.52 4.40 -3.67
N LEU A 9 -2.84 4.55 -3.54
CA LEU A 9 -3.73 4.74 -4.68
C LEU A 9 -3.43 6.03 -5.45
N ARG A 10 -3.20 7.13 -4.72
CA ARG A 10 -2.82 8.42 -5.30
C ARG A 10 -1.54 8.30 -6.12
N GLU A 11 -0.52 7.64 -5.58
CA GLU A 11 0.74 7.44 -6.30
C GLU A 11 0.58 6.50 -7.49
N ALA A 12 -0.22 5.44 -7.37
CA ALA A 12 -0.54 4.57 -8.51
C ALA A 12 -1.25 5.36 -9.63
N PHE A 13 -2.14 6.29 -9.29
CA PHE A 13 -2.80 7.17 -10.25
C PHE A 13 -1.80 8.09 -10.97
N PHE A 14 -0.91 8.76 -10.22
CA PHE A 14 0.12 9.61 -10.83
C PHE A 14 1.06 8.79 -11.71
N LEU A 15 1.49 7.61 -11.26
CA LEU A 15 2.33 6.73 -12.06
C LEU A 15 1.63 6.27 -13.34
N PHE A 16 0.31 6.00 -13.29
CA PHE A 16 -0.44 5.67 -14.50
C PHE A 16 -0.44 6.84 -15.50
N LEU A 17 -0.72 8.06 -15.01
CA LEU A 17 -0.71 9.28 -15.82
C LEU A 17 0.67 9.51 -16.47
N TYR A 18 1.76 9.41 -15.71
CA TYR A 18 3.10 9.74 -16.21
C TYR A 18 3.74 8.62 -17.04
N GLN A 19 3.59 7.35 -16.65
CA GLN A 19 4.25 6.25 -17.36
C GLN A 19 3.48 5.81 -18.61
N ARG A 20 2.15 5.93 -18.61
CA ARG A 20 1.28 5.47 -19.71
C ARG A 20 0.18 6.49 -20.03
N PRO A 21 0.53 7.73 -20.41
CA PRO A 21 -0.43 8.82 -20.57
C PRO A 21 -1.54 8.51 -21.58
N LEU A 22 -1.20 7.88 -22.71
CA LEU A 22 -2.20 7.51 -23.72
C LEU A 22 -3.23 6.51 -23.16
N TYR A 23 -2.78 5.46 -22.47
CA TYR A 23 -3.68 4.48 -21.85
C TYR A 23 -4.50 5.09 -20.72
N PHE A 24 -3.93 6.04 -19.98
CA PHE A 24 -4.64 6.81 -18.97
C PHE A 24 -5.82 7.58 -19.58
N TRP A 25 -5.56 8.37 -20.63
CA TRP A 25 -6.62 9.13 -21.31
C TRP A 25 -7.66 8.22 -21.97
N LEU A 26 -7.25 7.13 -22.61
CA LEU A 26 -8.17 6.13 -23.15
C LEU A 26 -9.04 5.50 -22.05
N THR A 27 -8.46 5.23 -20.88
CA THR A 27 -9.20 4.71 -19.72
C THR A 27 -10.23 5.71 -19.22
N LEU A 28 -9.89 7.00 -19.14
CA LEU A 28 -10.86 8.03 -18.75
C LEU A 28 -11.99 8.16 -19.77
N LEU A 29 -11.66 8.15 -21.06
CA LEU A 29 -12.66 8.17 -22.14
C LEU A 29 -13.57 6.93 -22.08
N PHE A 30 -12.99 5.75 -21.88
CA PHE A 30 -13.74 4.51 -21.71
C PHE A 30 -14.63 4.54 -20.46
N SER A 31 -14.10 5.06 -19.34
CA SER A 31 -14.85 5.22 -18.09
C SER A 31 -16.02 6.19 -18.25
N PHE A 32 -15.82 7.28 -19.01
CA PHE A 32 -16.86 8.25 -19.33
C PHE A 32 -17.95 7.64 -20.22
N PHE A 33 -17.55 6.87 -21.24
CA PHE A 33 -18.49 6.13 -22.08
C PHE A 33 -19.33 5.15 -21.25
N LEU A 34 -18.70 4.36 -20.37
CA LEU A 34 -19.41 3.39 -19.52
C LEU A 34 -20.32 4.09 -18.51
N ALA A 35 -19.90 5.23 -17.97
CA ALA A 35 -20.71 6.06 -17.09
C ALA A 35 -21.96 6.61 -17.81
N GLY A 36 -21.82 7.08 -19.05
CA GLY A 36 -22.94 7.51 -19.88
C GLY A 36 -23.89 6.36 -20.21
N PHE A 37 -23.34 5.19 -20.55
CA PHE A 37 -24.12 3.98 -20.78
C PHE A 37 -24.87 3.51 -19.51
N CYS A 38 -24.23 3.60 -18.34
CA CYS A 38 -24.86 3.30 -17.05
C CYS A 38 -26.04 4.25 -16.76
N TRP A 39 -25.87 5.56 -17.01
CA TRP A 39 -26.97 6.51 -16.88
C TRP A 39 -28.14 6.12 -17.81
N TRP A 40 -27.85 5.84 -19.07
CA TRP A 40 -28.87 5.47 -20.06
C TRP A 40 -29.62 4.20 -19.65
N LEU A 41 -28.90 3.17 -19.18
CA LEU A 41 -29.51 1.96 -18.62
C LEU A 41 -30.39 2.30 -17.40
N ALA A 42 -29.88 3.08 -16.46
CA ALA A 42 -30.60 3.45 -15.24
C ALA A 42 -31.87 4.27 -15.53
N SER A 43 -31.89 5.09 -16.58
CA SER A 43 -33.09 5.82 -16.97
C SER A 43 -34.12 4.96 -17.72
N HIS A 44 -33.69 3.92 -18.43
CA HIS A 44 -34.59 3.10 -19.27
C HIS A 44 -34.97 1.75 -18.65
N TYR A 45 -34.23 1.21 -17.68
CA TYR A 45 -34.51 -0.13 -17.16
C TYR A 45 -35.89 -0.25 -16.51
N THR A 46 -36.44 0.85 -15.96
CA THR A 46 -37.78 0.88 -15.37
C THR A 46 -38.87 0.57 -16.39
N GLN A 47 -38.66 0.92 -17.65
CA GLN A 47 -39.60 0.66 -18.74
C GLN A 47 -39.72 -0.83 -19.08
N LEU A 48 -38.76 -1.67 -18.65
CA LEU A 48 -38.87 -3.12 -18.77
C LEU A 48 -39.99 -3.70 -17.89
N TRP A 49 -40.30 -3.03 -16.77
CA TRP A 49 -41.27 -3.49 -15.78
C TRP A 49 -42.56 -2.67 -15.80
N ASN A 50 -42.46 -1.36 -16.08
CA ASN A 50 -43.59 -0.43 -16.14
C ASN A 50 -43.42 0.51 -17.36
N ARG A 51 -44.05 0.17 -18.48
CA ARG A 51 -43.97 0.95 -19.73
C ARG A 51 -44.56 2.36 -19.62
N THR A 52 -45.42 2.63 -18.64
CA THR A 52 -46.05 3.94 -18.45
C THR A 52 -45.29 4.82 -17.46
N PHE A 53 -44.25 4.28 -16.81
CA PHE A 53 -43.45 5.01 -15.83
C PHE A 53 -42.74 6.21 -16.47
N LYS A 54 -42.98 7.40 -15.92
CA LYS A 54 -42.32 8.64 -16.34
C LYS A 54 -41.21 9.00 -15.36
N VAL A 55 -39.97 8.94 -15.84
CA VAL A 55 -38.78 9.29 -15.07
C VAL A 55 -38.83 10.77 -14.65
N LYS A 56 -38.92 11.01 -13.34
CA LYS A 56 -38.84 12.36 -12.73
C LYS A 56 -37.40 12.81 -12.49
N LEU A 57 -37.19 14.10 -12.26
CA LEU A 57 -35.88 14.72 -11.99
C LEU A 57 -35.12 14.05 -10.82
N VAL A 58 -35.83 13.63 -9.77
CA VAL A 58 -35.23 12.89 -8.63
C VAL A 58 -34.58 11.57 -9.08
N HIS A 59 -35.15 10.87 -10.05
CA HIS A 59 -34.55 9.63 -10.57
C HIS A 59 -33.32 9.93 -11.42
N HIS A 60 -33.32 11.01 -12.21
CA HIS A 60 -32.13 11.46 -12.93
C HIS A 60 -30.98 11.81 -11.98
N PHE A 61 -31.27 12.37 -10.80
CA PHE A 61 -30.25 12.57 -9.77
C PHE A 61 -29.61 11.24 -9.32
N PHE A 62 -30.41 10.20 -9.07
CA PHE A 62 -29.89 8.86 -8.74
C PHE A 62 -29.12 8.22 -9.91
N CYS A 63 -29.58 8.37 -11.16
CA CYS A 63 -28.84 7.96 -12.35
C CYS A 63 -27.48 8.68 -12.44
N GLY A 64 -27.42 9.95 -12.04
CA GLY A 64 -26.18 10.72 -11.97
C GLY A 64 -25.19 10.21 -10.95
N ILE A 65 -25.67 9.86 -9.75
CA ILE A 65 -24.82 9.22 -8.74
C ILE A 65 -24.30 7.88 -9.26
N ALA A 66 -25.16 7.03 -9.84
CA ALA A 66 -24.77 5.75 -10.43
C ALA A 66 -23.69 5.90 -11.52
N SER A 67 -23.87 6.88 -12.40
CA SER A 67 -22.94 7.22 -13.49
C SER A 67 -21.60 7.72 -12.95
N LEU A 68 -21.61 8.66 -12.00
CA LEU A 68 -20.40 9.19 -11.36
C LEU A 68 -19.62 8.08 -10.64
N MET A 69 -20.31 7.20 -9.91
CA MET A 69 -19.67 6.06 -9.26
C MET A 69 -19.09 5.10 -10.31
N THR A 70 -19.78 4.84 -11.42
CA THR A 70 -19.23 4.03 -12.51
C THR A 70 -17.91 4.61 -13.03
N PHE A 71 -17.87 5.92 -13.27
CA PHE A 71 -16.64 6.58 -13.70
C PHE A 71 -15.48 6.39 -12.70
N ILE A 72 -15.74 6.63 -11.40
CA ILE A 72 -14.73 6.52 -10.33
C ILE A 72 -14.23 5.08 -10.20
N PHE A 73 -15.14 4.10 -10.14
CA PHE A 73 -14.79 2.70 -9.95
C PHE A 73 -14.02 2.14 -11.15
N VAL A 74 -14.47 2.39 -12.37
CA VAL A 74 -13.76 1.92 -13.58
C VAL A 74 -12.36 2.53 -13.64
N SER A 75 -12.23 3.85 -13.45
CA SER A 75 -10.92 4.52 -13.45
C SER A 75 -9.99 3.93 -12.38
N THR A 76 -10.49 3.71 -11.17
CA THR A 76 -9.73 3.12 -10.05
C THR A 76 -9.31 1.69 -10.38
N PHE A 77 -10.17 0.89 -11.01
CA PHE A 77 -9.89 -0.50 -11.39
C PHE A 77 -8.63 -0.61 -12.26
N PHE A 78 -8.47 0.28 -13.24
CA PHE A 78 -7.29 0.32 -14.09
C PHE A 78 -6.06 0.85 -13.33
N CYS A 79 -6.23 1.86 -12.47
CA CYS A 79 -5.14 2.40 -11.64
C CYS A 79 -4.51 1.35 -10.71
N LEU A 80 -5.30 0.37 -10.23
CA LEU A 80 -4.80 -0.75 -9.42
C LEU A 80 -3.74 -1.60 -10.13
N GLY A 81 -3.60 -1.49 -11.46
CA GLY A 81 -2.49 -2.09 -12.20
C GLY A 81 -1.10 -1.53 -11.83
N PHE A 82 -1.04 -0.30 -11.31
CA PHE A 82 0.21 0.40 -10.98
C PHE A 82 0.57 0.33 -9.49
N THR A 83 -0.27 -0.28 -8.66
CA THR A 83 -0.05 -0.39 -7.20
C THR A 83 1.28 -1.04 -6.85
N LYS A 84 1.75 -2.00 -7.65
CA LYS A 84 3.08 -2.63 -7.47
C LYS A 84 4.21 -1.61 -7.57
N THR A 85 4.21 -0.84 -8.66
CA THR A 85 5.23 0.17 -8.94
C THR A 85 5.18 1.25 -7.87
N ALA A 86 3.98 1.72 -7.52
CA ALA A 86 3.78 2.67 -6.42
C ALA A 86 4.35 2.14 -5.10
N GLY A 87 4.08 0.89 -4.75
CA GLY A 87 4.61 0.28 -3.52
C GLY A 87 6.14 0.20 -3.50
N ARG A 88 6.77 -0.16 -4.63
CA ARG A 88 8.23 -0.16 -4.75
C ARG A 88 8.79 1.26 -4.57
N ASP A 89 8.18 2.26 -5.19
CA ASP A 89 8.62 3.65 -5.07
C ASP A 89 8.49 4.16 -3.63
N GLN A 90 7.43 3.79 -2.90
CA GLN A 90 7.30 4.12 -1.47
C GLN A 90 8.39 3.48 -0.63
N ILE A 91 8.68 2.19 -0.82
CA ILE A 91 9.72 1.48 -0.08
C ILE A 91 11.10 2.12 -0.35
N ASN A 92 11.40 2.41 -1.61
CA ASN A 92 12.67 3.02 -1.99
C ASN A 92 12.81 4.44 -1.42
N ARG A 93 11.75 5.25 -1.50
CA ARG A 93 11.74 6.61 -0.94
C ARG A 93 11.89 6.57 0.57
N TRP A 94 11.17 5.68 1.25
CA TRP A 94 11.31 5.46 2.68
C TRP A 94 12.75 5.13 3.06
N GLY A 95 13.38 4.18 2.36
CA GLY A 95 14.76 3.78 2.63
C GLY A 95 15.73 4.96 2.47
N TYR A 96 15.56 5.75 1.40
CA TYR A 96 16.36 6.94 1.16
C TYR A 96 16.16 8.03 2.22
N GLU A 97 14.92 8.31 2.60
CA GLU A 97 14.57 9.29 3.64
C GLU A 97 15.10 8.86 5.01
N LEU A 98 15.04 7.56 5.33
CA LEU A 98 15.51 7.04 6.61
C LEU A 98 17.03 7.12 6.73
N VAL A 99 17.78 6.82 5.67
CA VAL A 99 19.25 6.98 5.63
C VAL A 99 19.68 8.43 5.85
N ARG A 100 18.84 9.40 5.50
CA ARG A 100 19.12 10.84 5.68
C ARG A 100 18.59 11.41 6.99
N ASN A 101 17.97 10.58 7.83
CA ASN A 101 17.38 11.00 9.09
C ASN A 101 18.42 10.88 10.22
N GLU A 102 19.17 11.96 10.44
CA GLU A 102 20.21 12.04 11.48
C GLU A 102 19.66 11.76 12.89
N GLU A 103 18.41 12.15 13.18
CA GLU A 103 17.80 11.88 14.48
C GLU A 103 17.59 10.37 14.69
N TRP A 104 17.07 9.69 13.68
CA TRP A 104 16.88 8.24 13.72
C TRP A 104 18.21 7.49 13.78
N GLU A 105 19.21 7.93 13.00
CA GLU A 105 20.55 7.37 12.97
C GLU A 105 21.21 7.45 14.35
N ASN A 106 21.29 8.67 14.91
CA ASN A 106 21.89 8.92 16.22
C ASN A 106 21.19 8.13 17.33
N ARG A 107 19.85 8.15 17.35
CA ARG A 107 19.08 7.40 18.35
C ARG A 107 19.31 5.89 18.24
N THR A 108 19.38 5.36 17.03
CA THR A 108 19.58 3.92 16.80
C THR A 108 21.01 3.50 17.12
N PHE A 109 21.99 4.31 16.75
CA PHE A 109 23.39 4.13 17.13
C PHE A 109 23.55 4.10 18.65
N GLU A 110 23.02 5.09 19.37
CA GLU A 110 23.08 5.15 20.84
C GLU A 110 22.37 3.97 21.52
N GLN A 111 21.28 3.48 20.92
CA GLN A 111 20.60 2.29 21.42
C GLN A 111 21.46 1.03 21.22
N ALA A 112 22.05 0.85 20.04
CA ALA A 112 22.91 -0.29 19.73
C ALA A 112 24.19 -0.27 20.57
N ARG A 113 24.82 0.91 20.71
CA ARG A 113 26.00 1.14 21.53
C ARG A 113 25.76 0.74 22.99
N ARG A 114 24.68 1.24 23.60
CA ARG A 114 24.31 0.88 24.97
C ARG A 114 23.97 -0.60 25.13
N ALA A 115 23.30 -1.20 24.16
CA ALA A 115 22.97 -2.62 24.21
C ALA A 115 24.22 -3.50 24.20
N VAL A 116 25.20 -3.19 23.34
CA VAL A 116 26.49 -3.90 23.31
C VAL A 116 27.30 -3.65 24.59
N TRP A 117 27.31 -2.42 25.10
CA TRP A 117 27.97 -2.10 26.38
C TRP A 117 27.42 -2.96 27.51
N ASN A 118 26.09 -3.10 27.59
CA ASN A 118 25.42 -3.89 28.61
C ASN A 118 25.68 -5.40 28.50
N LEU A 119 26.19 -5.91 27.37
CA LEU A 119 26.61 -7.31 27.28
C LEU A 119 27.88 -7.57 28.11
N GLY A 120 28.74 -6.56 28.30
CA GLY A 120 29.99 -6.70 29.07
C GLY A 120 31.03 -7.65 28.46
N ILE A 121 30.91 -7.95 27.16
CA ILE A 121 31.77 -8.94 26.45
C ILE A 121 32.85 -8.31 25.57
N GLU A 122 32.72 -7.03 25.23
CA GLU A 122 33.69 -6.32 24.38
C GLU A 122 34.80 -5.69 25.24
N PRO A 123 36.08 -5.78 24.84
CA PRO A 123 37.19 -5.22 25.60
C PRO A 123 37.09 -3.70 25.80
N ALA A 124 37.52 -3.20 26.95
CA ALA A 124 37.45 -1.77 27.29
C ALA A 124 38.18 -0.85 26.28
N TYR A 125 39.27 -1.31 25.67
CA TYR A 125 40.05 -0.51 24.71
C TYR A 125 39.32 -0.28 23.37
N GLU A 126 38.38 -1.15 23.00
CA GLU A 126 37.57 -1.00 21.78
C GLU A 126 36.57 0.17 21.89
N TRP A 127 36.27 0.62 23.12
CA TRP A 127 35.31 1.69 23.39
C TRP A 127 35.89 3.11 23.29
N THR A 128 37.17 3.25 22.94
CA THR A 128 37.88 4.53 22.85
C THR A 128 37.28 5.49 21.82
N ASN A 129 36.65 4.97 20.77
CA ASN A 129 35.98 5.79 19.77
C ASN A 129 34.46 5.92 20.07
N PRO A 130 33.94 7.14 20.29
CA PRO A 130 32.52 7.38 20.54
C PRO A 130 31.62 7.16 19.30
N HIS A 131 32.21 7.07 18.10
CA HIS A 131 31.48 6.89 16.84
C HIS A 131 31.49 5.45 16.32
N ILE A 132 32.06 4.50 17.06
CA ILE A 132 32.13 3.08 16.68
C ILE A 132 31.50 2.22 17.77
N ILE A 133 30.75 1.20 17.37
CA ILE A 133 30.27 0.14 18.26
C ILE A 133 31.21 -1.06 18.09
N PRO A 134 31.87 -1.54 19.15
CA PRO A 134 32.69 -2.74 19.08
C PRO A 134 31.88 -3.97 18.63
N THR A 135 32.37 -4.65 17.60
CA THR A 135 31.73 -5.84 17.01
C THR A 135 32.71 -7.01 16.92
N THR A 136 33.62 -7.15 17.88
CA THR A 136 34.64 -8.21 17.85
C THR A 136 34.03 -9.59 18.06
N THR A 137 33.03 -9.69 18.93
CA THR A 137 32.35 -10.95 19.25
C THR A 137 31.07 -11.17 18.43
N TYR A 138 30.67 -12.43 18.28
CA TYR A 138 29.42 -12.80 17.60
C TYR A 138 28.18 -12.13 18.22
N GLN A 139 28.09 -12.13 19.54
CA GLN A 139 26.91 -11.61 20.25
C GLN A 139 26.78 -10.09 20.08
N SER A 140 27.88 -9.35 20.04
CA SER A 140 27.85 -7.91 19.75
C SER A 140 27.39 -7.65 18.32
N ARG A 141 27.94 -8.39 17.34
CA ARG A 141 27.51 -8.29 15.92
C ARG A 141 26.01 -8.53 15.78
N LEU A 142 25.51 -9.59 16.41
CA LEU A 142 24.10 -9.96 16.35
C LEU A 142 23.23 -8.90 17.01
N THR A 143 23.64 -8.38 18.16
CA THR A 143 22.92 -7.33 18.89
C THR A 143 22.80 -6.06 18.05
N VAL A 144 23.91 -5.62 17.44
CA VAL A 144 23.94 -4.45 16.56
C VAL A 144 23.00 -4.64 15.37
N ALA A 145 23.17 -5.74 14.62
CA ALA A 145 22.35 -6.04 13.45
C ALA A 145 20.86 -6.10 13.79
N THR A 146 20.51 -6.78 14.90
CA THR A 146 19.15 -6.91 15.39
C THR A 146 18.52 -5.55 15.72
N ILE A 147 19.25 -4.66 16.39
CA ILE A 147 18.74 -3.33 16.77
C ILE A 147 18.52 -2.46 15.54
N TYR A 148 19.49 -2.37 14.64
CA TYR A 148 19.34 -1.57 13.41
C TYR A 148 18.17 -2.07 12.56
N VAL A 149 18.10 -3.38 12.32
CA VAL A 149 17.03 -3.98 11.51
C VAL A 149 15.66 -3.85 12.18
N SER A 150 15.59 -4.01 13.50
CA SER A 150 14.35 -3.82 14.26
C SER A 150 13.88 -2.37 14.25
N ASN A 151 14.78 -1.41 14.39
CA ASN A 151 14.43 0.01 14.38
C ASN A 151 14.04 0.48 12.97
N ALA A 152 14.71 -0.02 11.92
CA ALA A 152 14.30 0.21 10.54
C ALA A 152 12.91 -0.38 10.28
N THR A 153 12.65 -1.60 10.74
CA THR A 153 11.34 -2.26 10.66
C THR A 153 10.26 -1.44 11.36
N LYS A 154 10.51 -0.98 12.60
CA LYS A 154 9.57 -0.12 13.34
C LYS A 154 9.29 1.20 12.61
N SER A 155 10.33 1.82 12.06
CA SER A 155 10.22 3.04 11.26
C SER A 155 9.27 2.82 10.08
N PHE A 156 9.49 1.76 9.29
CA PHE A 156 8.61 1.42 8.16
C PHE A 156 7.17 1.16 8.62
N LEU A 157 6.96 0.34 9.65
CA LEU A 157 5.61 0.00 10.13
C LEU A 157 4.86 1.23 10.68
N SER A 158 5.58 2.22 11.21
CA SER A 158 4.98 3.47 11.71
C SER A 158 4.52 4.39 10.58
N MET A 159 5.29 4.49 9.50
CA MET A 159 4.97 5.35 8.36
C MET A 159 4.01 4.69 7.38
N HIS A 160 4.18 3.39 7.15
CA HIS A 160 3.45 2.60 6.17
C HIS A 160 2.71 1.42 6.79
N PRO A 161 1.76 1.65 7.72
CA PRO A 161 1.06 0.57 8.42
C PRO A 161 0.21 -0.31 7.49
N PHE A 162 -0.27 0.22 6.36
CA PHE A 162 -1.04 -0.56 5.39
C PHE A 162 -0.11 -1.49 4.60
N LEU A 163 0.99 -0.97 4.04
CA LEU A 163 1.97 -1.80 3.36
C LEU A 163 2.63 -2.80 4.31
N GLY A 164 2.97 -2.40 5.54
CA GLY A 164 3.54 -3.28 6.56
C GLY A 164 2.68 -4.50 6.85
N LYS A 165 1.35 -4.29 7.00
CA LYS A 165 0.38 -5.36 7.21
C LYS A 165 0.25 -6.26 5.98
N ILE A 166 0.17 -5.65 4.80
CA ILE A 166 0.05 -6.39 3.54
C ILE A 166 1.29 -7.25 3.30
N LEU A 167 2.48 -6.70 3.53
CA LEU A 167 3.75 -7.37 3.24
C LEU A 167 4.18 -8.37 4.34
N ASP A 168 3.34 -8.55 5.36
CA ASP A 168 3.55 -9.44 6.51
C ASP A 168 4.95 -9.24 7.14
N LEU A 169 5.33 -7.96 7.26
CA LEU A 169 6.56 -7.53 7.93
C LEU A 169 6.32 -7.47 9.44
N ASN A 170 7.16 -8.16 10.20
CA ASN A 170 7.19 -8.08 11.65
C ASN A 170 8.63 -8.13 12.16
N ILE A 171 8.82 -7.74 13.43
CA ILE A 171 10.14 -7.63 14.05
C ILE A 171 10.84 -8.99 14.08
N THR A 172 10.17 -10.07 14.50
CA THR A 172 10.78 -11.41 14.60
C THR A 172 11.35 -11.92 13.27
N LYS A 173 10.63 -11.71 12.16
CA LYS A 173 11.14 -12.03 10.82
C LYS A 173 12.33 -11.16 10.46
N ALA A 174 12.26 -9.86 10.77
CA ALA A 174 13.34 -8.92 10.54
C ALA A 174 14.62 -9.33 11.30
N GLU A 175 14.52 -9.72 12.56
CA GLU A 175 15.65 -10.22 13.36
C GLU A 175 16.25 -11.51 12.79
N THR A 176 15.40 -12.42 12.28
CA THR A 176 15.85 -13.64 11.60
C THR A 176 16.64 -13.31 10.32
N LEU A 177 16.17 -12.33 9.55
CA LEU A 177 16.89 -11.83 8.38
C LEU A 177 18.21 -11.16 8.77
N ALA A 178 18.21 -10.37 9.85
CA ALA A 178 19.40 -9.69 10.36
C ALA A 178 20.49 -10.71 10.72
N LYS A 179 20.13 -11.79 11.43
CA LYS A 179 21.07 -12.86 11.77
C LYS A 179 21.72 -13.47 10.51
N LYS A 180 20.90 -13.84 9.52
CA LYS A 180 21.39 -14.45 8.28
C LYS A 180 22.29 -13.50 7.47
N ASP A 181 21.91 -12.24 7.35
CA ASP A 181 22.70 -11.24 6.62
C ASP A 181 24.01 -10.93 7.36
N MET A 182 23.97 -10.81 8.69
CA MET A 182 25.16 -10.63 9.52
C MET A 182 26.13 -11.82 9.37
N ASP A 183 25.64 -13.06 9.49
CA ASP A 183 26.46 -14.27 9.32
C ASP A 183 27.18 -14.25 7.96
N ALA A 184 26.45 -13.93 6.88
CA ALA A 184 27.00 -13.82 5.53
C ALA A 184 28.00 -12.67 5.38
N TYR A 185 27.72 -11.51 5.97
CA TYR A 185 28.57 -10.33 5.85
C TYR A 185 29.93 -10.51 6.53
N PHE A 186 29.92 -11.00 7.77
CA PHE A 186 31.15 -11.21 8.53
C PHE A 186 31.94 -12.42 8.05
N ALA A 187 31.29 -13.43 7.44
CA ALA A 187 31.99 -14.52 6.76
C ALA A 187 32.81 -14.03 5.53
N LEU A 188 32.39 -12.93 4.90
CA LEU A 188 33.09 -12.30 3.77
C LEU A 188 34.15 -11.27 4.20
N GLY A 189 34.43 -11.14 5.50
CA GLY A 189 35.42 -10.18 6.02
C GLY A 189 34.87 -8.80 6.33
N GLY A 190 33.55 -8.66 6.49
CA GLY A 190 32.94 -7.42 7.00
C GLY A 190 33.46 -7.05 8.39
N THR A 191 33.56 -5.75 8.66
CA THR A 191 34.15 -5.21 9.90
C THR A 191 33.10 -4.65 10.86
N THR A 192 32.15 -3.87 10.34
CA THR A 192 31.11 -3.20 11.13
C THR A 192 29.76 -3.33 10.45
N TYR A 193 28.71 -3.64 11.21
CA TYR A 193 27.35 -3.69 10.69
C TYR A 193 26.72 -2.30 10.80
N ASP A 194 26.60 -1.60 9.67
CA ASP A 194 26.07 -0.24 9.61
C ASP A 194 24.53 -0.18 9.42
N ASP A 195 23.99 1.01 9.64
CA ASP A 195 22.58 1.34 9.52
C ASP A 195 22.07 1.24 8.07
N ARG A 196 22.88 1.67 7.10
CA ARG A 196 22.55 1.64 5.67
C ARG A 196 22.33 0.21 5.19
N ARG A 197 23.13 -0.74 5.65
CA ARG A 197 22.98 -2.16 5.37
C ARG A 197 21.67 -2.70 5.93
N ALA A 198 21.33 -2.34 7.17
CA ALA A 198 20.07 -2.73 7.77
C ALA A 198 18.85 -2.19 7.01
N ILE A 199 18.88 -0.92 6.61
CA ILE A 199 17.82 -0.29 5.82
C ILE A 199 17.73 -0.94 4.44
N GLY A 200 18.87 -1.21 3.79
CA GLY A 200 18.95 -1.90 2.51
C GLY A 200 18.40 -3.32 2.57
N LEU A 201 18.70 -4.06 3.65
CA LEU A 201 18.18 -5.40 3.90
C LEU A 201 16.65 -5.39 4.01
N ILE A 202 16.09 -4.48 4.82
CA ILE A 202 14.63 -4.35 4.98
C ILE A 202 13.96 -3.91 3.68
N SER A 203 14.54 -2.92 2.98
CA SER A 203 14.01 -2.46 1.69
C SER A 203 13.96 -3.59 0.66
N SER A 204 15.05 -4.36 0.55
CA SER A 204 15.15 -5.50 -0.37
C SER A 204 14.15 -6.59 -0.02
N TYR A 205 13.99 -6.92 1.27
CA TYR A 205 12.99 -7.87 1.73
C TYR A 205 11.56 -7.40 1.42
N LEU A 206 11.26 -6.13 1.66
CA LEU A 206 9.94 -5.54 1.39
C LEU A 206 9.61 -5.56 -0.11
N ILE A 207 10.57 -5.23 -0.98
CA ILE A 207 10.39 -5.30 -2.44
C ILE A 207 10.17 -6.74 -2.89
N TRP A 208 10.96 -7.67 -2.36
CA TRP A 208 10.78 -9.10 -2.65
C TRP A 208 9.40 -9.60 -2.19
N SER A 209 8.96 -9.24 -0.98
CA SER A 209 7.64 -9.60 -0.46
C SER A 209 6.53 -8.99 -1.32
N LEU A 210 6.69 -7.72 -1.72
CA LEU A 210 5.74 -7.04 -2.60
C LEU A 210 5.63 -7.76 -3.94
N ASP A 211 6.74 -8.21 -4.52
CA ASP A 211 6.74 -8.96 -5.77
C ASP A 211 5.99 -10.29 -5.67
N GLN A 212 6.16 -11.01 -4.56
CA GLN A 212 5.47 -12.28 -4.31
C GLN A 212 3.97 -12.08 -4.06
N GLN A 213 3.59 -11.00 -3.37
CA GLN A 213 2.21 -10.79 -2.95
C GLN A 213 1.37 -10.00 -3.95
N THR A 214 1.99 -9.18 -4.81
CA THR A 214 1.27 -8.29 -5.75
C THR A 214 0.21 -9.02 -6.59
N PRO A 215 0.47 -10.17 -7.22
CA PRO A 215 -0.53 -10.79 -8.09
C PRO A 215 -1.83 -11.12 -7.34
N ARG A 216 -1.70 -11.63 -6.11
CA ARG A 216 -2.82 -11.97 -5.24
C ARG A 216 -3.54 -10.72 -4.74
N LEU A 217 -2.78 -9.70 -4.33
CA LEU A 217 -3.32 -8.44 -3.82
C LEU A 217 -4.06 -7.63 -4.89
N SER A 218 -3.48 -7.51 -6.08
CA SER A 218 -4.10 -6.82 -7.20
C SER A 218 -5.41 -7.50 -7.59
N PHE A 219 -5.43 -8.84 -7.64
CA PHE A 219 -6.65 -9.60 -7.86
C PHE A 219 -7.68 -9.35 -6.75
N LEU A 220 -7.29 -9.47 -5.48
CA LEU A 220 -8.19 -9.27 -4.35
C LEU A 220 -8.79 -7.86 -4.33
N PHE A 221 -7.98 -6.82 -4.54
CA PHE A 221 -8.47 -5.44 -4.59
C PHE A 221 -9.42 -5.21 -5.77
N ARG A 222 -9.14 -5.79 -6.93
CA ARG A 222 -10.06 -5.72 -8.08
C ARG A 222 -11.38 -6.40 -7.79
N VAL A 223 -11.36 -7.60 -7.18
CA VAL A 223 -12.58 -8.31 -6.78
C VAL A 223 -13.36 -7.50 -5.75
N LEU A 224 -12.70 -6.99 -4.71
CA LEU A 224 -13.32 -6.15 -3.70
C LEU A 224 -13.94 -4.90 -4.32
N LEU A 225 -13.24 -4.27 -5.26
CA LEU A 225 -13.71 -3.08 -5.96
C LEU A 225 -14.94 -3.39 -6.82
N VAL A 226 -15.00 -4.55 -7.48
CA VAL A 226 -16.19 -5.01 -8.21
C VAL A 226 -17.36 -5.28 -7.26
N VAL A 227 -17.13 -5.92 -6.12
CA VAL A 227 -18.19 -6.17 -5.12
C VAL A 227 -18.73 -4.84 -4.56
N LEU A 228 -17.84 -3.91 -4.20
CA LEU A 228 -18.21 -2.58 -3.73
C LEU A 228 -18.94 -1.78 -4.80
N PHE A 229 -18.55 -1.92 -6.07
CA PHE A 229 -19.25 -1.32 -7.20
C PHE A 229 -20.68 -1.85 -7.27
N LEU A 230 -20.88 -3.17 -7.29
CA LEU A 230 -22.23 -3.78 -7.36
C LEU A 230 -23.11 -3.35 -6.19
N PHE A 231 -22.56 -3.32 -4.98
CA PHE A 231 -23.29 -2.85 -3.79
C PHE A 231 -23.67 -1.37 -3.92
N THR A 232 -22.74 -0.51 -4.35
CA THR A 232 -22.99 0.92 -4.53
C THR A 232 -24.04 1.16 -5.61
N GLN A 233 -24.01 0.40 -6.71
CA GLN A 233 -25.00 0.49 -7.78
C GLN A 233 -26.38 -0.05 -7.35
N SER A 234 -26.44 -1.06 -6.49
CA SER A 234 -27.75 -1.58 -6.04
C SER A 234 -28.60 -0.52 -5.35
N ILE A 235 -28.01 0.51 -4.73
CA ILE A 235 -28.74 1.59 -4.05
C ILE A 235 -29.61 2.39 -5.05
N PRO A 236 -29.06 3.10 -6.06
CA PRO A 236 -29.86 3.85 -7.02
C PRO A 236 -30.83 2.96 -7.81
N PHE A 237 -30.40 1.76 -8.24
CA PHE A 237 -31.29 0.83 -8.96
C PHE A 237 -32.45 0.32 -8.10
N THR A 238 -32.24 0.09 -6.80
CA THR A 238 -33.33 -0.33 -5.89
C THR A 238 -34.29 0.81 -5.65
N LEU A 239 -33.80 2.03 -5.40
CA LEU A 239 -34.64 3.20 -5.13
C LEU A 239 -35.51 3.56 -6.33
N ILE A 240 -34.92 3.61 -7.53
CA ILE A 240 -35.66 3.85 -8.77
C ILE A 240 -36.66 2.71 -9.02
N GLY A 241 -36.31 1.47 -8.67
CA GLY A 241 -37.13 0.29 -8.90
C GLY A 241 -38.36 0.27 -8.01
N ILE A 242 -38.19 0.60 -6.72
CA ILE A 242 -39.30 0.77 -5.77
C ILE A 242 -40.24 1.89 -6.23
N ALA A 243 -39.69 3.00 -6.73
CA ALA A 243 -40.49 4.10 -7.25
C ALA A 243 -41.32 3.68 -8.48
N ALA A 244 -40.72 2.93 -9.40
CA ALA A 244 -41.41 2.40 -10.58
C ALA A 244 -42.47 1.35 -10.24
N TYR A 245 -42.18 0.47 -9.26
CA TYR A 245 -43.11 -0.54 -8.77
C TYR A 245 -44.35 0.09 -8.12
N ARG A 246 -44.17 1.12 -7.29
CA ARG A 246 -45.29 1.85 -6.65
C ARG A 246 -46.17 2.61 -7.64
N ASP A 247 -45.65 2.93 -8.82
CA ASP A 247 -46.38 3.64 -9.87
C ASP A 247 -47.23 2.68 -10.76
N ILE A 248 -47.12 1.36 -10.56
CA ILE A 248 -47.95 0.39 -11.27
C ILE A 248 -49.39 0.54 -10.79
N LYS A 249 -50.24 1.12 -11.63
CA LYS A 249 -51.68 1.14 -11.43
C LYS A 249 -52.26 -0.17 -11.94
N ILE A 250 -52.84 -0.97 -11.04
CA ILE A 250 -53.66 -2.12 -11.43
C ILE A 250 -54.95 -1.53 -12.00
N GLN A 251 -55.08 -1.52 -13.33
CA GLN A 251 -56.39 -1.33 -13.96
C GLN A 251 -57.16 -2.64 -13.79
N THR A 252 -58.01 -2.70 -12.77
CA THR A 252 -59.13 -3.65 -12.70
C THR A 252 -60.26 -3.18 -13.60
#